data_AF-A0A1D2N6H6-F1
#
_entry.id   AF-A0A1D2N6H6-F1
#
_cell.length_a   1.000
_cell.length_b   1.000
_cell.length_c   1.000
_cell.angle_alpha   90.00
_cell.angle_beta   90.00
_cell.angle_gamma   90.00
#
_symmetry.space_group_name_H-M   'P 1'
#
loop_
_entity.id
_entity.type
_entity.pdbx_description
1 polymer ?
#
loop_
_entity_poly.entity_id
_entity_poly.type
_entity_poly.pdbx_seq_one_letter_code
_entity_poly.pdbx_strand_id
1 'polypeptide(L)'
;MDDFTVPGSVVGHSNSEPINLQSNYNKFSESFRRVAPPQLQCTVFCGGKRCKYESATFWGADACAINGVYSHWIIDDILAMSRLSTPQIEEFDVIGQFHTMGIKSVINLEVPGEHASCSLTPLHPGGFAYDPTALMDNGIYFYNYAWRDYAEASLAHLLDMVKVLSFAVSQGKVAIHCHAGLGRTGVLIACYLVYAMRLRANDAIRLVRNKRPGSIPSRLHILCVQQFEQFILPNCIIYCNRDILKDKKLQDFTLQQYLKRQKFILHGRECKTLRHIPKILNVICERLLLLCGQPAVMPSTLDDDEPLPIAGTPDTIASPDGIGTMDGSMSPRSDSQPPSSSNSCIMDSRLQLGEKPYKPDEIVRALLSDHINMSEGLARYVRQYRLELNHKGLGAWLRLAKEKNLYVLTTLLYYWLEHLRVALFGSEELTTVVLHAADARATLRKLPLEISATVDYILHFIANLEPEPTELEAVLKRFAAAITHRIVPTVTDTVIYQGFHTQIPDKGKSRKLNDGTLNKLMTVLYGIAILHNSNLQLPPERMEEKPNGESSTNVQETQTNT
;
A
#
# COMPACT_ATOMS: atom_id res chain seq x y z
N MET A 1 -14.27 27.37 -20.54
CA MET A 1 -14.73 26.94 -21.88
C MET A 1 -14.52 25.44 -21.98
N ASP A 2 -15.38 24.75 -21.26
CA ASP A 2 -16.23 23.63 -21.69
C ASP A 2 -15.60 22.55 -22.58
N ASP A 3 -15.18 21.46 -21.95
CA ASP A 3 -15.79 20.15 -22.22
C ASP A 3 -15.52 19.20 -21.03
N PHE A 4 -16.40 19.22 -20.02
CA PHE A 4 -16.41 18.23 -18.93
C PHE A 4 -17.67 17.38 -19.04
N THR A 5 -17.73 16.56 -20.09
CA THR A 5 -18.72 15.49 -20.21
C THR A 5 -18.08 14.16 -19.81
N VAL A 6 -18.39 13.69 -18.60
CA VAL A 6 -18.11 12.31 -18.16
C VAL A 6 -19.43 11.54 -18.12
N PRO A 7 -19.53 10.35 -18.74
CA PRO A 7 -20.78 9.58 -18.77
C PRO A 7 -21.18 9.10 -17.37
N GLY A 8 -22.47 9.28 -17.04
CA GLY A 8 -23.26 8.37 -16.22
C GLY A 8 -22.68 7.93 -14.88
N SER A 9 -22.75 8.82 -13.89
CA SER A 9 -22.75 8.45 -12.47
C SER A 9 -24.00 7.62 -12.15
N VAL A 10 -23.84 6.30 -11.97
CA VAL A 10 -24.82 5.50 -11.24
C VAL A 10 -24.37 5.44 -9.79
N VAL A 11 -24.72 6.47 -9.02
CA VAL A 11 -24.78 6.38 -7.56
C VAL A 11 -26.07 5.64 -7.23
N GLY A 12 -26.00 4.31 -7.30
CA GLY A 12 -27.03 3.44 -6.75
C GLY A 12 -26.79 3.26 -5.26
N HIS A 13 -27.56 3.95 -4.42
CA HIS A 13 -27.91 3.41 -3.11
C HIS A 13 -28.76 2.16 -3.35
N SER A 14 -28.14 1.01 -3.60
CA SER A 14 -28.86 -0.25 -3.59
C SER A 14 -29.17 -0.58 -2.13
N ASN A 15 -30.44 -0.46 -1.74
CA ASN A 15 -31.01 -1.27 -0.66
C ASN A 15 -30.70 -2.74 -0.99
N SER A 16 -29.58 -3.26 -0.50
CA SER A 16 -29.24 -4.66 -0.68
C SER A 16 -30.11 -5.46 0.28
N GLU A 17 -31.16 -6.08 -0.25
CA GLU A 17 -31.71 -7.28 0.39
C GLU A 17 -30.55 -8.23 0.74
N PRO A 18 -30.59 -8.94 1.87
CA PRO A 18 -29.49 -9.80 2.29
C PRO A 18 -29.25 -10.90 1.25
N ILE A 19 -28.24 -10.69 0.39
CA ILE A 19 -27.92 -11.61 -0.70
C ILE A 19 -27.38 -12.91 -0.10
N ASN A 20 -28.16 -13.99 -0.20
CA ASN A 20 -27.88 -15.28 0.39
C ASN A 20 -26.78 -16.02 -0.40
N LEU A 21 -25.51 -15.82 -0.05
CA LEU A 21 -24.43 -16.69 -0.49
C LEU A 21 -24.60 -18.07 0.14
N GLN A 22 -24.97 -19.05 -0.68
CA GLN A 22 -25.12 -20.43 -0.22
C GLN A 22 -23.75 -21.13 -0.17
N SER A 23 -23.57 -21.95 0.88
CA SER A 23 -22.49 -22.94 0.94
C SER A 23 -22.82 -24.04 -0.07
N ASN A 24 -21.80 -24.53 -0.77
CA ASN A 24 -21.93 -25.68 -1.66
C ASN A 24 -21.99 -26.99 -0.85
N TYR A 25 -21.65 -26.95 0.44
CA TYR A 25 -21.72 -28.09 1.34
C TYR A 25 -22.83 -27.91 2.38
N ASN A 26 -23.50 -29.00 2.72
CA ASN A 26 -24.42 -29.00 3.86
C ASN A 26 -23.63 -29.05 5.19
N LYS A 27 -24.25 -28.58 6.28
CA LYS A 27 -23.59 -28.46 7.60
C LYS A 27 -22.99 -29.78 8.12
N PHE A 28 -23.67 -30.89 7.83
CA PHE A 28 -23.21 -32.22 8.25
C PHE A 28 -21.94 -32.64 7.52
N SER A 29 -21.89 -32.48 6.19
CA SER A 29 -20.70 -32.73 5.38
C SER A 29 -19.53 -31.85 5.79
N GLU A 30 -19.77 -30.56 6.09
CA GLU A 30 -18.71 -29.66 6.58
C GLU A 30 -18.13 -30.13 7.92
N SER A 31 -18.99 -30.47 8.89
CA SER A 31 -18.54 -30.94 10.21
C SER A 31 -17.77 -32.26 10.10
N PHE A 32 -18.26 -33.20 9.29
CA PHE A 32 -17.64 -34.52 9.12
C PHE A 32 -16.27 -34.43 8.43
N ARG A 33 -16.11 -33.58 7.41
CA ARG A 33 -14.81 -33.35 6.74
C ARG A 33 -13.74 -32.81 7.68
N ARG A 34 -14.13 -31.96 8.64
CA ARG A 34 -13.21 -31.36 9.61
C ARG A 34 -12.70 -32.36 10.65
N VAL A 35 -13.55 -33.30 11.06
CA VAL A 35 -13.21 -34.26 12.13
C VAL A 35 -12.68 -35.60 11.58
N ALA A 36 -12.84 -35.85 10.28
CA ALA A 36 -12.35 -37.06 9.64
C ALA A 36 -10.81 -37.13 9.70
N PRO A 37 -10.23 -38.30 10.05
CA PRO A 37 -8.78 -38.51 9.97
C PRO A 37 -8.23 -38.20 8.58
N PRO A 38 -7.05 -37.57 8.45
CA PRO A 38 -6.45 -37.19 7.16
C PRO A 38 -6.41 -38.32 6.13
N GLN A 39 -6.16 -39.56 6.59
CA GLN A 39 -6.10 -40.76 5.75
C GLN A 39 -7.45 -41.13 5.11
N LEU A 40 -8.56 -40.83 5.79
CA LEU A 40 -9.91 -41.11 5.31
C LEU A 40 -10.49 -39.95 4.48
N GLN A 41 -9.99 -38.72 4.66
CA GLN A 41 -10.49 -37.56 3.93
C GLN A 41 -10.39 -37.76 2.41
N CYS A 42 -9.26 -38.29 1.94
CA CYS A 42 -8.99 -38.50 0.51
C CYS A 42 -9.92 -39.56 -0.10
N THR A 43 -10.02 -40.72 0.54
CA THR A 43 -10.79 -41.86 0.04
C THR A 43 -12.29 -41.57 0.05
N VAL A 44 -12.79 -40.92 1.10
CA VAL A 44 -14.22 -40.68 1.30
C VAL A 44 -14.72 -39.47 0.51
N PHE A 45 -13.92 -38.40 0.41
CA PHE A 45 -14.41 -37.14 -0.15
C PHE A 45 -13.82 -36.75 -1.50
N CYS A 46 -12.66 -37.29 -1.86
CA CYS A 46 -11.96 -36.97 -3.09
C CYS A 46 -11.94 -38.13 -4.09
N GLY A 47 -12.18 -39.37 -3.63
CA GLY A 47 -12.18 -40.59 -4.45
C GLY A 47 -10.84 -41.34 -4.47
N GLY A 48 -9.88 -40.96 -3.63
CA GLY A 48 -8.54 -41.54 -3.58
C GLY A 48 -7.85 -41.50 -4.95
N LYS A 49 -7.26 -42.61 -5.40
CA LYS A 49 -6.60 -42.73 -6.72
C LYS A 49 -7.49 -42.42 -7.93
N ARG A 50 -8.81 -42.35 -7.75
CA ARG A 50 -9.77 -41.92 -8.79
C ARG A 50 -10.14 -40.44 -8.65
N CYS A 51 -9.32 -39.65 -7.96
CA CYS A 51 -9.59 -38.25 -7.78
C CYS A 51 -9.59 -37.53 -9.13
N LYS A 52 -10.73 -36.93 -9.47
CA LYS A 52 -10.88 -36.20 -10.75
C LYS A 52 -9.95 -35.01 -10.89
N TYR A 53 -9.41 -34.45 -9.80
CA TYR A 53 -8.51 -33.29 -9.85
C TYR A 53 -7.05 -33.69 -10.11
N GLU A 54 -6.72 -34.97 -10.07
CA GLU A 54 -5.39 -35.54 -10.40
C GLU A 54 -5.35 -36.13 -11.82
N SER A 55 -6.42 -35.96 -12.61
CA SER A 55 -6.49 -36.50 -13.97
C SER A 55 -7.07 -35.51 -14.96
N ALA A 56 -6.36 -35.34 -16.08
CA ALA A 56 -6.77 -34.52 -17.21
C ALA A 56 -8.06 -35.05 -17.91
N THR A 57 -8.32 -36.36 -17.84
CA THR A 57 -9.42 -36.99 -18.62
C THR A 57 -10.82 -36.62 -18.15
N PHE A 58 -10.96 -35.98 -16.99
CA PHE A 58 -12.25 -35.59 -16.43
C PHE A 58 -12.73 -34.20 -16.85
N TRP A 59 -11.90 -33.44 -17.57
CA TRP A 59 -12.14 -32.02 -17.84
C TRP A 59 -12.08 -31.73 -19.34
N GLY A 60 -13.02 -30.93 -19.82
CA GLY A 60 -12.99 -30.38 -21.17
C GLY A 60 -11.95 -29.26 -21.30
N ALA A 61 -11.62 -28.89 -22.54
CA ALA A 61 -10.66 -27.82 -22.83
C ALA A 61 -11.09 -26.46 -22.24
N ASP A 62 -12.40 -26.23 -22.09
CA ASP A 62 -12.99 -25.03 -21.47
C ASP A 62 -12.71 -24.93 -19.96
N ALA A 63 -12.44 -26.04 -19.29
CA ALA A 63 -12.12 -26.12 -17.87
C ALA A 63 -10.61 -26.16 -17.57
N CYS A 64 -9.77 -26.08 -18.61
CA CYS A 64 -8.33 -26.27 -18.59
C CYS A 64 -7.62 -25.11 -19.29
N ALA A 65 -7.51 -23.97 -18.60
CA ALA A 65 -6.71 -22.84 -19.08
C ALA A 65 -5.24 -23.24 -19.33
N ILE A 66 -4.70 -24.13 -18.48
CA ILE A 66 -3.51 -24.94 -18.74
C ILE A 66 -3.99 -26.30 -19.21
N ASN A 67 -3.54 -26.73 -20.38
CA ASN A 67 -3.86 -28.06 -20.91
C ASN A 67 -3.38 -29.14 -19.93
N GLY A 68 -4.23 -30.13 -19.66
CA GLY A 68 -3.95 -31.21 -18.70
C GLY A 68 -4.21 -30.90 -17.22
N VAL A 69 -4.57 -29.65 -16.88
CA VAL A 69 -4.74 -29.20 -15.48
C VAL A 69 -6.07 -28.45 -15.31
N TYR A 70 -6.88 -28.83 -14.32
CA TYR A 70 -8.15 -28.16 -14.04
C TYR A 70 -7.93 -26.72 -13.51
N SER A 71 -8.05 -25.73 -14.40
CA SER A 71 -7.47 -24.40 -14.19
C SER A 71 -8.27 -23.29 -14.89
N HIS A 72 -8.42 -22.13 -14.26
CA HIS A 72 -9.23 -21.01 -14.75
C HIS A 72 -8.58 -19.67 -14.38
N TRP A 73 -8.57 -18.73 -15.33
CA TRP A 73 -8.20 -17.34 -15.06
C TRP A 73 -9.31 -16.66 -14.27
N ILE A 74 -8.99 -16.16 -13.07
CA ILE A 74 -9.95 -15.41 -12.26
C ILE A 74 -9.94 -13.93 -12.66
N ILE A 75 -8.73 -13.39 -12.80
CA ILE A 75 -8.42 -12.10 -13.42
C ILE A 75 -7.21 -12.30 -14.34
N ASP A 76 -6.86 -11.30 -15.14
CA ASP A 76 -5.83 -11.41 -16.18
C ASP A 76 -4.45 -11.85 -15.65
N ASP A 77 -4.16 -11.55 -14.38
CA ASP A 77 -2.86 -11.82 -13.75
C ASP A 77 -2.87 -13.01 -12.77
N ILE A 78 -4.04 -13.60 -12.47
CA ILE A 78 -4.16 -14.67 -11.47
C ILE A 78 -4.94 -15.86 -12.02
N LEU A 79 -4.25 -16.99 -12.06
CA LEU A 79 -4.77 -18.29 -12.43
C LEU A 79 -5.01 -19.15 -11.18
N ALA A 80 -6.21 -19.71 -11.05
CA ALA A 80 -6.52 -20.74 -10.05
C ALA A 80 -6.43 -22.13 -10.70
N MET A 81 -5.71 -23.06 -10.10
CA MET A 81 -5.56 -24.43 -10.63
C MET A 81 -5.63 -25.50 -9.53
N SER A 82 -5.93 -26.75 -9.93
CA SER A 82 -5.61 -27.91 -9.10
C SER A 82 -4.10 -28.07 -8.97
N ARG A 83 -3.64 -28.81 -7.95
CA ARG A 83 -2.22 -29.17 -7.83
C ARG A 83 -1.71 -29.85 -9.09
N LEU A 84 -0.41 -29.71 -9.30
CA LEU A 84 0.30 -30.43 -10.35
C LEU A 84 0.72 -31.82 -9.86
N SER A 85 1.05 -32.68 -10.80
CA SER A 85 1.77 -33.92 -10.57
C SER A 85 2.91 -34.02 -11.58
N THR A 86 3.96 -34.78 -11.25
CA THR A 86 5.11 -34.97 -12.15
C THR A 86 4.68 -35.48 -13.54
N PRO A 87 3.81 -36.51 -13.65
CA PRO A 87 3.34 -36.98 -14.96
C PRO A 87 2.61 -35.89 -15.75
N GLN A 88 1.78 -35.07 -15.09
CA GLN A 88 1.08 -33.97 -15.76
C GLN A 88 2.03 -32.88 -16.27
N ILE A 89 3.08 -32.57 -15.50
CA ILE A 89 4.07 -31.57 -15.92
C ILE A 89 4.77 -32.00 -17.21
N GLU A 90 5.16 -33.27 -17.29
CA GLU A 90 5.87 -33.86 -18.43
C GLU A 90 4.97 -34.09 -19.64
N GLU A 91 3.81 -34.73 -19.45
CA GLU A 91 2.90 -35.13 -20.54
C GLU A 91 2.32 -33.91 -21.28
N PHE A 92 2.04 -32.82 -20.56
CA PHE A 92 1.37 -31.65 -21.11
C PHE A 92 2.28 -30.43 -21.27
N ASP A 93 3.60 -30.56 -21.04
CA ASP A 93 4.55 -29.45 -21.06
C ASP A 93 4.04 -28.23 -20.26
N VAL A 94 3.69 -28.45 -19.00
CA VAL A 94 3.08 -27.41 -18.16
C VAL A 94 4.02 -26.22 -17.97
N ILE A 95 5.33 -26.46 -17.90
CA ILE A 95 6.35 -25.41 -17.76
C ILE A 95 6.41 -24.55 -19.03
N GLY A 96 6.43 -25.15 -20.22
CA GLY A 96 6.36 -24.40 -21.48
C GLY A 96 5.08 -23.57 -21.61
N GLN A 97 3.95 -24.11 -21.16
CA GLN A 97 2.69 -23.36 -21.08
C GLN A 97 2.78 -22.17 -20.10
N PHE A 98 3.40 -22.34 -18.93
CA PHE A 98 3.60 -21.25 -17.95
C PHE A 98 4.40 -20.10 -18.56
N HIS A 99 5.50 -20.41 -19.25
CA HIS A 99 6.29 -19.40 -19.95
C HIS A 99 5.48 -18.68 -21.03
N THR A 100 4.77 -19.44 -21.87
CA THR A 100 3.94 -18.87 -22.95
C THR A 100 2.86 -17.94 -22.41
N MET A 101 2.29 -18.27 -21.24
CA MET A 101 1.24 -17.48 -20.61
C MET A 101 1.77 -16.30 -19.78
N GLY A 102 3.09 -16.23 -19.55
CA GLY A 102 3.73 -15.21 -18.71
C GLY A 102 3.58 -15.45 -17.20
N ILE A 103 3.34 -16.70 -16.80
CA ILE A 103 3.30 -17.10 -15.38
C ILE A 103 4.74 -17.15 -14.87
N LYS A 104 5.04 -16.32 -13.87
CA LYS A 104 6.36 -16.23 -13.24
C LYS A 104 6.39 -16.80 -11.83
N SER A 105 5.22 -17.08 -11.25
CA SER A 105 5.14 -17.52 -9.86
C SER A 105 4.04 -18.56 -9.67
N VAL A 106 4.34 -19.57 -8.86
CA VAL A 106 3.39 -20.56 -8.38
C VAL A 106 3.29 -20.45 -6.87
N ILE A 107 2.07 -20.31 -6.35
CA ILE A 107 1.76 -20.33 -4.92
C ILE A 107 1.09 -21.66 -4.59
N ASN A 108 1.78 -22.47 -3.79
CA ASN A 108 1.25 -23.71 -3.21
C ASN A 108 0.68 -23.43 -1.81
N LEU A 109 -0.54 -23.91 -1.57
CA LEU A 109 -1.23 -23.80 -0.28
C LEU A 109 -1.30 -25.13 0.49
N GLU A 110 -0.74 -26.20 -0.07
CA GLU A 110 -0.75 -27.54 0.52
C GLU A 110 0.31 -27.71 1.62
N VAL A 111 0.02 -28.60 2.55
CA VAL A 111 0.99 -29.06 3.55
C VAL A 111 1.70 -30.32 3.03
N PRO A 112 2.99 -30.56 3.34
CA PRO A 112 3.64 -31.83 3.00
C PRO A 112 2.84 -33.05 3.47
N GLY A 113 2.70 -34.05 2.59
CA GLY A 113 1.93 -35.27 2.84
C GLY A 113 0.42 -35.13 2.59
N GLU A 114 -0.07 -33.94 2.26
CA GLU A 114 -1.49 -33.69 2.01
C GLU A 114 -1.95 -34.39 0.72
N HIS A 115 -3.11 -35.05 0.81
CA HIS A 115 -3.71 -35.82 -0.28
C HIS A 115 -2.82 -36.93 -0.88
N ALA A 116 -1.93 -37.54 -0.09
CA ALA A 116 -1.06 -38.64 -0.53
C ALA A 116 -1.81 -39.80 -1.23
N SER A 117 -3.03 -40.10 -0.79
CA SER A 117 -3.87 -41.17 -1.36
C SER A 117 -4.57 -40.80 -2.67
N CYS A 118 -4.56 -39.52 -3.05
CA CYS A 118 -5.12 -39.05 -4.31
C CYS A 118 -4.13 -39.20 -5.47
N SER A 119 -2.83 -39.10 -5.18
CA SER A 119 -1.80 -39.16 -6.20
C SER A 119 -1.68 -40.54 -6.85
N LEU A 120 -1.51 -40.51 -8.16
CA LEU A 120 -1.29 -41.70 -8.98
C LEU A 120 0.11 -42.30 -8.71
N THR A 121 1.08 -41.43 -8.46
CA THR A 121 2.45 -41.78 -8.05
C THR A 121 2.65 -41.53 -6.56
N PRO A 122 3.62 -42.20 -5.91
CA PRO A 122 4.08 -41.80 -4.58
C PRO A 122 4.45 -40.32 -4.56
N LEU A 123 4.24 -39.67 -3.41
CA LEU A 123 4.71 -38.30 -3.21
C LEU A 123 6.24 -38.27 -3.22
N HIS A 124 6.80 -37.17 -3.70
CA HIS A 124 8.23 -36.89 -3.62
C HIS A 124 8.69 -36.80 -2.16
N PRO A 125 10.00 -36.90 -1.88
CA PRO A 125 10.54 -36.77 -0.52
C PRO A 125 10.10 -35.49 0.22
N GLY A 126 9.87 -34.40 -0.53
CA GLY A 126 9.32 -33.14 0.00
C GLY A 126 7.83 -33.17 0.38
N GLY A 127 7.14 -34.29 0.16
CA GLY A 127 5.74 -34.50 0.53
C GLY A 127 4.71 -33.94 -0.47
N PHE A 128 5.09 -33.67 -1.72
CA PHE A 128 4.20 -33.15 -2.77
C PHE A 128 4.13 -34.10 -3.98
N ALA A 129 3.09 -33.97 -4.82
CA ALA A 129 2.92 -34.80 -6.04
C ALA A 129 3.91 -34.45 -7.18
N TYR A 130 4.60 -33.34 -7.05
CA TYR A 130 5.65 -32.90 -7.96
C TYR A 130 6.79 -32.32 -7.15
N ASP A 131 7.98 -32.31 -7.73
CA ASP A 131 9.12 -31.62 -7.15
C ASP A 131 9.06 -30.13 -7.56
N PRO A 132 8.91 -29.20 -6.61
CA PRO A 132 8.89 -27.77 -6.92
C PRO A 132 10.19 -27.26 -7.55
N THR A 133 11.31 -27.96 -7.38
CA THR A 133 12.60 -27.58 -8.01
C THR A 133 12.49 -27.56 -9.53
N ALA A 134 11.67 -28.42 -10.13
CA ALA A 134 11.42 -28.43 -11.57
C ALA A 134 10.86 -27.08 -12.08
N LEU A 135 10.06 -26.38 -11.27
CA LEU A 135 9.59 -25.03 -11.60
C LEU A 135 10.72 -23.99 -11.43
N MET A 136 11.44 -24.08 -10.31
CA MET A 136 12.49 -23.13 -9.94
C MET A 136 13.67 -23.14 -10.92
N ASP A 137 14.09 -24.32 -11.37
CA ASP A 137 15.15 -24.52 -12.35
C ASP A 137 14.80 -23.91 -13.72
N ASN A 138 13.50 -23.72 -13.98
CA ASN A 138 12.98 -23.04 -15.16
C ASN A 138 12.65 -21.56 -14.91
N GLY A 139 13.16 -20.96 -13.82
CA GLY A 139 12.97 -19.53 -13.53
C GLY A 139 11.56 -19.15 -13.10
N ILE A 140 10.77 -20.13 -12.63
CA ILE A 140 9.42 -19.90 -12.08
C ILE A 140 9.52 -19.92 -10.56
N TYR A 141 9.21 -18.79 -9.92
CA TYR A 141 9.28 -18.69 -8.46
C TYR A 141 8.22 -19.57 -7.79
N PHE A 142 8.62 -20.30 -6.76
CA PHE A 142 7.72 -21.14 -5.99
C PHE A 142 7.56 -20.62 -4.56
N TYR A 143 6.34 -20.34 -4.15
CA TYR A 143 6.00 -19.92 -2.78
C TYR A 143 5.15 -20.99 -2.11
N ASN A 144 5.64 -21.52 -0.99
CA ASN A 144 4.91 -22.52 -0.21
C ASN A 144 4.32 -21.89 1.06
N TYR A 145 2.99 -21.77 1.12
CA TYR A 145 2.25 -21.34 2.29
C TYR A 145 1.43 -22.49 2.84
N ALA A 146 2.00 -23.21 3.81
CA ALA A 146 1.35 -24.34 4.44
C ALA A 146 0.03 -23.93 5.12
N TRP A 147 -1.09 -24.14 4.44
CA TRP A 147 -2.43 -23.90 4.97
C TRP A 147 -3.17 -25.23 5.05
N ARG A 148 -3.28 -25.79 6.25
CA ARG A 148 -3.94 -27.09 6.48
C ARG A 148 -5.33 -27.14 5.83
N ASP A 149 -5.60 -28.24 5.13
CA ASP A 149 -6.90 -28.43 4.47
C ASP A 149 -8.04 -28.39 5.48
N TYR A 150 -9.13 -27.71 5.11
CA TYR A 150 -10.30 -27.49 5.98
C TYR A 150 -10.03 -26.74 7.30
N ALA A 151 -8.87 -26.11 7.47
CA ALA A 151 -8.55 -25.28 8.64
C ALA A 151 -8.73 -23.78 8.38
N GLU A 152 -8.94 -23.01 9.45
CA GLU A 152 -9.01 -21.55 9.41
C GLU A 152 -7.59 -20.95 9.41
N ALA A 153 -7.32 -20.00 8.50
CA ALA A 153 -6.13 -19.16 8.56
C ALA A 153 -6.40 -17.95 9.46
N SER A 154 -5.41 -17.53 10.26
CA SER A 154 -5.51 -16.26 10.99
C SER A 154 -5.53 -15.08 10.01
N LEU A 155 -6.17 -13.97 10.38
CA LEU A 155 -6.24 -12.78 9.52
C LEU A 155 -4.85 -12.19 9.21
N ALA A 156 -3.91 -12.32 10.16
CA ALA A 156 -2.53 -11.90 9.97
C ALA A 156 -1.82 -12.77 8.92
N HIS A 157 -1.91 -14.10 9.04
CA HIS A 157 -1.31 -15.01 8.07
C HIS A 157 -1.91 -14.85 6.68
N LEU A 158 -3.23 -14.63 6.60
CA LEU A 158 -3.92 -14.36 5.35
C LEU A 158 -3.47 -13.03 4.72
N LEU A 159 -3.25 -11.99 5.52
CA LEU A 159 -2.69 -10.74 5.04
C LEU A 159 -1.27 -10.93 4.49
N ASP A 160 -0.43 -11.73 5.14
CA ASP A 160 0.94 -12.01 4.68
C ASP A 160 0.93 -12.71 3.31
N MET A 161 0.09 -13.75 3.15
CA MET A 161 -0.10 -14.42 1.85
C MET A 161 -0.61 -13.44 0.78
N VAL A 162 -1.57 -12.58 1.12
CA VAL A 162 -2.10 -11.58 0.19
C VAL A 162 -1.05 -10.55 -0.21
N LYS A 163 -0.18 -10.13 0.71
CA LYS A 163 0.94 -9.22 0.42
C LYS A 163 1.95 -9.87 -0.53
N VAL A 164 2.30 -11.14 -0.32
CA VAL A 164 3.19 -11.86 -1.24
C VAL A 164 2.54 -12.11 -2.59
N LEU A 165 1.25 -12.45 -2.64
CA LEU A 165 0.51 -12.53 -3.90
C LEU A 165 0.50 -11.18 -4.62
N SER A 166 0.29 -10.07 -3.90
CA SER A 166 0.35 -8.73 -4.48
C SER A 166 1.74 -8.39 -5.02
N PHE A 167 2.80 -8.83 -4.36
CA PHE A 167 4.16 -8.70 -4.90
C PHE A 167 4.34 -9.59 -6.13
N ALA A 168 3.97 -10.87 -6.09
CA ALA A 168 4.13 -11.79 -7.22
C ALA A 168 3.42 -11.30 -8.48
N VAL A 169 2.18 -10.79 -8.34
CA VAL A 169 1.41 -10.17 -9.44
C VAL A 169 2.14 -8.96 -10.04
N SER A 170 2.88 -8.19 -9.23
CA SER A 170 3.69 -7.08 -9.76
C SER A 170 4.88 -7.52 -10.61
N GLN A 171 5.33 -8.77 -10.46
CA GLN A 171 6.48 -9.32 -11.18
C GLN A 171 6.07 -10.07 -12.46
N GLY A 172 4.85 -10.63 -12.48
CA GLY A 172 4.27 -11.35 -13.61
C GLY A 172 3.00 -12.07 -13.19
N LYS A 173 2.45 -12.92 -14.06
CA LYS A 173 1.23 -13.66 -13.72
C LYS A 173 1.52 -14.75 -12.69
N VAL A 174 0.52 -15.07 -11.89
CA VAL A 174 0.64 -16.00 -10.77
C VAL A 174 -0.36 -17.14 -10.91
N ALA A 175 0.12 -18.38 -10.79
CA ALA A 175 -0.72 -19.55 -10.62
C ALA A 175 -0.82 -19.92 -9.13
N ILE A 176 -2.02 -20.25 -8.66
CA ILE A 176 -2.26 -20.56 -7.25
C ILE A 176 -3.00 -21.88 -7.17
N HIS A 177 -2.52 -22.79 -6.32
CA HIS A 177 -3.18 -24.07 -6.09
C HIS A 177 -3.23 -24.46 -4.62
N CYS A 178 -4.24 -25.26 -4.30
CA CYS A 178 -4.21 -26.21 -3.19
C CYS A 178 -4.35 -27.60 -3.85
N HIS A 179 -5.06 -28.55 -3.25
CA HIS A 179 -5.37 -29.81 -3.94
C HIS A 179 -6.29 -29.60 -5.16
N ALA A 180 -7.56 -29.27 -4.94
CA ALA A 180 -8.54 -29.07 -6.04
C ALA A 180 -8.54 -27.65 -6.63
N GLY A 181 -7.85 -26.69 -5.98
CA GLY A 181 -7.87 -25.29 -6.40
C GLY A 181 -9.18 -24.55 -6.15
N LEU A 182 -10.03 -25.01 -5.22
CA LEU A 182 -11.38 -24.44 -4.99
C LEU A 182 -11.54 -23.76 -3.63
N GLY A 183 -11.07 -24.38 -2.55
CA GLY A 183 -11.22 -23.89 -1.18
C GLY A 183 -10.25 -22.77 -0.83
N ARG A 184 -9.08 -23.15 -0.29
CA ARG A 184 -8.00 -22.23 0.12
C ARG A 184 -7.58 -21.28 -1.02
N THR A 185 -7.41 -21.82 -2.23
CA THR A 185 -7.13 -21.02 -3.44
C THR A 185 -8.18 -19.94 -3.67
N GLY A 186 -9.46 -20.31 -3.65
CA GLY A 186 -10.55 -19.35 -3.83
C GLY A 186 -10.59 -18.28 -2.74
N VAL A 187 -10.33 -18.66 -1.48
CA VAL A 187 -10.28 -17.71 -0.36
C VAL A 187 -9.13 -16.73 -0.52
N LEU A 188 -7.92 -17.21 -0.81
CA LEU A 188 -6.75 -16.33 -1.00
C LEU A 188 -6.99 -15.34 -2.14
N ILE A 189 -7.51 -15.80 -3.28
CA ILE A 189 -7.81 -14.94 -4.42
C ILE A 189 -8.90 -13.93 -4.06
N ALA A 190 -9.99 -14.34 -3.41
CA ALA A 190 -11.04 -13.42 -2.98
C ALA A 190 -10.51 -12.35 -2.01
N CYS A 191 -9.66 -12.74 -1.06
CA CYS A 191 -9.03 -11.81 -0.12
C CYS A 191 -8.07 -10.85 -0.83
N TYR A 192 -7.33 -11.32 -1.83
CA TYR A 192 -6.55 -10.45 -2.70
C TYR A 192 -7.43 -9.43 -3.44
N LEU A 193 -8.58 -9.83 -3.99
CA LEU A 193 -9.48 -8.88 -4.66
C LEU A 193 -10.04 -7.82 -3.69
N VAL A 194 -10.35 -8.20 -2.44
CA VAL A 194 -10.71 -7.25 -1.39
C VAL A 194 -9.54 -6.30 -1.08
N TYR A 195 -8.33 -6.83 -0.97
CA TYR A 195 -7.12 -6.08 -0.64
C TYR A 195 -6.54 -5.22 -1.79
N ALA A 196 -6.70 -5.60 -3.05
CA ALA A 196 -6.13 -4.87 -4.19
C ALA A 196 -7.17 -3.99 -4.86
N MET A 197 -8.39 -4.51 -5.03
CA MET A 197 -9.47 -3.85 -5.78
C MET A 197 -10.57 -3.25 -4.90
N ARG A 198 -10.50 -3.45 -3.57
CA ARG A 198 -11.50 -2.96 -2.60
C ARG A 198 -12.91 -3.51 -2.84
N LEU A 199 -13.02 -4.68 -3.49
CA LEU A 199 -14.30 -5.36 -3.62
C LEU A 199 -14.83 -5.72 -2.22
N ARG A 200 -16.16 -5.70 -2.06
CA ARG A 200 -16.80 -6.32 -0.89
C ARG A 200 -16.59 -7.84 -0.96
N ALA A 201 -16.47 -8.51 0.17
CA ALA A 201 -16.20 -9.94 0.25
C ALA A 201 -17.18 -10.75 -0.60
N ASN A 202 -18.47 -10.43 -0.54
CA ASN A 202 -19.49 -11.15 -1.27
C ASN A 202 -19.35 -11.00 -2.79
N ASP A 203 -18.90 -9.84 -3.26
CA ASP A 203 -18.68 -9.58 -4.69
C ASP A 203 -17.39 -10.23 -5.17
N ALA A 204 -16.34 -10.24 -4.34
CA ALA A 204 -15.12 -11.00 -4.60
C ALA A 204 -15.41 -12.51 -4.71
N ILE A 205 -16.18 -13.07 -3.78
CA ILE A 205 -16.60 -14.48 -3.81
C ILE A 205 -17.40 -14.79 -5.07
N ARG A 206 -18.34 -13.92 -5.45
CA ARG A 206 -19.13 -14.07 -6.69
C ARG A 206 -18.23 -14.07 -7.93
N LEU A 207 -17.30 -13.13 -8.03
CA LEU A 207 -16.36 -13.05 -9.15
C LEU A 207 -15.57 -14.35 -9.27
N VAL A 208 -14.99 -14.83 -8.17
CA VAL A 208 -14.23 -16.10 -8.15
C VAL A 208 -15.11 -17.28 -8.57
N ARG A 209 -16.34 -17.39 -8.04
CA ARG A 209 -17.27 -18.48 -8.39
C ARG A 209 -17.75 -18.43 -9.83
N ASN A 210 -17.95 -17.24 -10.38
CA ASN A 210 -18.36 -17.07 -11.78
C ASN A 210 -17.25 -17.50 -12.74
N LYS A 211 -15.99 -17.21 -12.40
CA LYS A 211 -14.82 -17.61 -13.20
C LYS A 211 -14.40 -19.05 -12.97
N ARG A 212 -14.59 -19.58 -11.76
CA ARG A 212 -14.26 -20.96 -11.38
C ARG A 212 -15.39 -21.55 -10.53
N PRO A 213 -16.39 -22.21 -11.17
CA PRO A 213 -17.54 -22.79 -10.48
C PRO A 213 -17.15 -23.71 -9.33
N GLY A 214 -17.89 -23.64 -8.23
CA GLY A 214 -17.64 -24.47 -7.04
C GLY A 214 -16.62 -23.90 -6.05
N SER A 215 -15.93 -22.80 -6.37
CA SER A 215 -14.95 -22.16 -5.49
C SER A 215 -15.56 -21.63 -4.19
N ILE A 216 -14.74 -21.60 -3.13
CA ILE A 216 -15.12 -21.14 -1.78
C ILE A 216 -16.35 -21.93 -1.29
N PRO A 217 -16.28 -23.27 -1.21
CA PRO A 217 -17.46 -24.10 -1.11
C PRO A 217 -18.08 -24.13 0.30
N SER A 218 -17.33 -23.79 1.35
CA SER A 218 -17.75 -23.94 2.76
C SER A 218 -18.21 -22.61 3.36
N ARG A 219 -19.12 -22.67 4.34
CA ARG A 219 -19.52 -21.52 5.17
C ARG A 219 -18.32 -20.86 5.84
N LEU A 220 -17.37 -21.64 6.35
CA LEU A 220 -16.18 -21.12 7.02
C LEU A 220 -15.29 -20.33 6.05
N HIS A 221 -15.16 -20.79 4.80
CA HIS A 221 -14.43 -20.06 3.77
C HIS A 221 -15.10 -18.71 3.43
N ILE A 222 -16.44 -18.68 3.35
CA ILE A 222 -17.19 -17.43 3.12
C ILE A 222 -16.96 -16.46 4.27
N LEU A 223 -17.11 -16.94 5.52
CA LEU A 223 -16.89 -16.13 6.72
C LEU A 223 -15.45 -15.61 6.81
N CYS A 224 -14.46 -16.41 6.41
CA CYS A 224 -13.06 -16.00 6.38
C CYS A 224 -12.84 -14.78 5.49
N VAL A 225 -13.39 -14.76 4.26
CA VAL A 225 -13.29 -13.59 3.37
C VAL A 225 -14.03 -12.38 3.95
N GLN A 226 -15.20 -12.58 4.56
CA GLN A 226 -15.97 -11.50 5.19
C GLN A 226 -15.27 -10.90 6.40
N GLN A 227 -14.63 -11.72 7.24
CA GLN A 227 -13.82 -11.26 8.37
C GLN A 227 -12.57 -10.54 7.88
N PHE A 228 -11.93 -11.04 6.82
CA PHE A 228 -10.79 -10.37 6.20
C PHE A 228 -11.17 -8.99 5.66
N GLU A 229 -12.34 -8.85 5.01
CA GLU A 229 -12.88 -7.56 4.58
C GLU A 229 -13.05 -6.58 5.74
N GLN A 230 -13.71 -7.01 6.83
CA GLN A 230 -13.92 -6.17 8.02
C GLN A 230 -12.61 -5.73 8.66
N PHE A 231 -11.57 -6.56 8.56
CA PHE A 231 -10.24 -6.24 9.02
C PHE A 231 -9.51 -5.28 8.09
N ILE A 232 -9.51 -5.52 6.78
CA ILE A 232 -8.61 -4.81 5.86
C ILE A 232 -9.18 -3.49 5.33
N LEU A 233 -10.47 -3.42 4.98
CA LEU A 233 -11.04 -2.24 4.34
C LEU A 233 -10.98 -0.96 5.19
N PRO A 234 -11.18 -0.99 6.54
CA PRO A 234 -11.01 0.20 7.37
C PRO A 234 -9.58 0.78 7.33
N ASN A 235 -8.57 -0.07 7.08
CA ASN A 235 -7.17 0.34 6.94
C ASN A 235 -6.87 1.00 5.57
N CYS A 236 -7.82 0.96 4.64
CA CYS A 236 -7.66 1.47 3.27
C CYS A 236 -8.14 2.91 3.08
N ILE A 237 -8.67 3.53 4.14
CA ILE A 237 -9.19 4.89 4.09
C ILE A 237 -8.05 5.91 4.02
N ILE A 238 -7.97 6.60 2.88
CA ILE A 238 -6.93 7.60 2.58
C ILE A 238 -7.39 9.01 2.90
N TYR A 239 -8.68 9.32 2.67
CA TYR A 239 -9.27 10.63 2.93
C TYR A 239 -10.46 10.52 3.86
N CYS A 240 -10.50 11.36 4.88
CA CYS A 240 -11.66 11.47 5.75
C CYS A 240 -12.87 12.11 5.01
N ASN A 241 -14.07 11.63 5.32
CA ASN A 241 -15.33 12.23 4.90
C ASN A 241 -16.37 12.15 6.04
N ARG A 242 -17.46 12.91 5.92
CA ARG A 242 -18.49 13.00 6.98
C ARG A 242 -19.14 11.67 7.33
N ASP A 243 -19.29 10.77 6.37
CA ASP A 243 -19.91 9.46 6.63
C ASP A 243 -18.96 8.53 7.38
N ILE A 244 -17.67 8.59 7.07
CA ILE A 244 -16.62 7.84 7.77
C ILE A 244 -16.50 8.29 9.24
N LEU A 245 -16.71 9.58 9.53
CA LEU A 245 -16.67 10.11 10.90
C LEU A 245 -17.77 9.57 11.81
N LYS A 246 -18.83 8.96 11.26
CA LYS A 246 -19.85 8.27 12.06
C LYS A 246 -19.32 6.97 12.67
N ASP A 247 -18.27 6.39 12.10
CA ASP A 247 -17.61 5.21 12.64
C ASP A 247 -16.58 5.62 13.72
N LYS A 248 -16.86 5.23 14.97
CA LYS A 248 -15.98 5.48 16.12
C LYS A 248 -14.56 4.94 15.92
N LYS A 249 -14.35 3.93 15.07
CA LYS A 249 -13.01 3.39 14.77
C LYS A 249 -12.22 4.25 13.80
N LEU A 250 -12.90 5.11 13.03
CA LEU A 250 -12.33 5.92 11.96
C LEU A 250 -12.40 7.43 12.24
N GLN A 251 -12.97 7.82 13.39
CA GLN A 251 -13.09 9.21 13.83
C GLN A 251 -11.74 9.90 14.10
N ASP A 252 -10.70 9.13 14.39
CA ASP A 252 -9.35 9.62 14.70
C ASP A 252 -8.49 9.62 13.43
N PHE A 253 -8.67 10.64 12.60
CA PHE A 253 -7.91 10.80 11.37
C PHE A 253 -6.62 11.62 11.60
N THR A 254 -5.67 11.06 12.37
CA THR A 254 -4.35 11.69 12.64
C THR A 254 -3.24 11.09 11.78
N LEU A 255 -2.06 11.74 11.70
CA LEU A 255 -0.88 11.20 11.01
C LEU A 255 -0.50 9.81 11.55
N GLN A 256 -0.41 9.66 12.88
CA GLN A 256 -0.05 8.40 13.52
C GLN A 256 -1.04 7.27 13.16
N GLN A 257 -2.34 7.56 13.21
CA GLN A 257 -3.37 6.57 12.86
C GLN A 257 -3.37 6.25 11.36
N TYR A 258 -3.07 7.22 10.49
CA TYR A 258 -2.87 6.96 9.07
C TYR A 258 -1.67 6.03 8.84
N LEU A 259 -0.51 6.32 9.41
CA LEU A 259 0.70 5.50 9.23
C LEU A 259 0.54 4.10 9.84
N LYS A 260 -0.16 3.97 10.97
CA LYS A 260 -0.50 2.66 11.54
C LYS A 260 -1.35 1.81 10.59
N ARG A 261 -2.37 2.40 9.96
CA ARG A 261 -3.20 1.73 8.95
C ARG A 261 -2.40 1.39 7.70
N GLN A 262 -1.56 2.32 7.24
CA GLN A 262 -0.68 2.16 6.08
C GLN A 262 0.23 0.93 6.21
N LYS A 263 0.73 0.59 7.41
CA LYS A 263 1.55 -0.61 7.65
C LYS A 263 0.85 -1.93 7.29
N PHE A 264 -0.49 -2.00 7.44
CA PHE A 264 -1.25 -3.17 6.98
C PHE A 264 -1.36 -3.24 5.47
N ILE A 265 -1.33 -2.10 4.79
CA ILE A 265 -1.50 -2.02 3.35
C ILE A 265 -0.16 -2.18 2.63
N LEU A 266 0.91 -1.51 3.05
CA LEU A 266 2.18 -1.57 2.33
C LEU A 266 2.94 -2.88 2.57
N HIS A 267 3.72 -3.29 1.58
CA HIS A 267 4.63 -4.42 1.64
C HIS A 267 5.90 -4.14 0.83
N GLY A 268 6.87 -5.06 0.88
CA GLY A 268 8.12 -4.97 0.14
C GLY A 268 8.92 -3.69 0.41
N ARG A 269 9.58 -3.17 -0.63
CA ARG A 269 10.39 -1.94 -0.56
C ARG A 269 9.55 -0.71 -0.24
N GLU A 270 8.33 -0.63 -0.77
CA GLU A 270 7.42 0.50 -0.53
C GLU A 270 7.11 0.68 0.96
N CYS A 271 6.89 -0.40 1.70
CA CYS A 271 6.67 -0.36 3.15
C CYS A 271 7.87 0.22 3.92
N LYS A 272 9.10 -0.15 3.51
CA LYS A 272 10.33 0.34 4.13
C LYS A 272 10.54 1.83 3.84
N THR A 273 10.44 2.21 2.57
CA THR A 273 10.66 3.59 2.11
C THR A 273 9.60 4.56 2.66
N LEU A 274 8.34 4.13 2.78
CA LEU A 274 7.23 4.95 3.25
C LEU A 274 6.83 4.64 4.69
N ARG A 275 7.73 4.07 5.50
CA ARG A 275 7.46 3.68 6.90
C ARG A 275 6.91 4.84 7.74
N HIS A 276 7.45 6.04 7.51
CA HIS A 276 7.15 7.26 8.26
C HIS A 276 6.52 8.37 7.41
N ILE A 277 6.27 8.13 6.12
CA ILE A 277 5.74 9.13 5.19
C ILE A 277 4.41 8.64 4.60
N PRO A 278 3.34 9.45 4.64
CA PRO A 278 2.08 9.09 4.01
C PRO A 278 2.21 8.85 2.50
N LYS A 279 1.84 7.65 2.02
CA LYS A 279 1.94 7.26 0.61
C LYS A 279 1.22 8.23 -0.32
N ILE A 280 0.06 8.75 0.11
CA ILE A 280 -0.70 9.72 -0.69
C ILE A 280 0.07 11.00 -0.95
N LEU A 281 0.81 11.51 0.04
CA LEU A 281 1.65 12.70 -0.13
C LEU A 281 2.83 12.40 -1.04
N ASN A 282 3.49 11.25 -0.84
CA ASN A 282 4.59 10.83 -1.70
C ASN A 282 4.17 10.73 -3.17
N VAL A 283 3.10 9.98 -3.47
CA VAL A 283 2.60 9.80 -4.85
C VAL A 283 2.21 11.13 -5.50
N ILE A 284 1.60 12.06 -4.77
CA ILE A 284 1.23 13.36 -5.32
C ILE A 284 2.46 14.23 -5.61
N CYS A 285 3.40 14.35 -4.66
CA CYS A 285 4.62 15.11 -4.86
C CYS A 285 5.46 14.57 -6.02
N GLU A 286 5.65 13.24 -6.07
CA GLU A 286 6.33 12.57 -7.18
C GLU A 286 5.66 12.83 -8.52
N ARG A 287 4.33 12.81 -8.55
CA ARG A 287 3.57 13.09 -9.77
C ARG A 287 3.77 14.54 -10.24
N LEU A 288 3.76 15.49 -9.32
CA LEU A 288 3.98 16.91 -9.63
C LEU A 288 5.40 17.16 -10.16
N LEU A 289 6.43 16.54 -9.56
CA LEU A 289 7.81 16.62 -10.04
C LEU A 289 7.96 16.02 -11.45
N LEU A 290 7.36 14.84 -11.67
CA LEU A 290 7.36 14.19 -12.97
C LEU A 290 6.71 15.05 -14.07
N LEU A 291 5.64 15.79 -13.73
CA LEU A 291 4.94 16.67 -14.67
C LEU A 291 5.75 17.90 -15.08
N CYS A 292 6.68 18.37 -14.25
CA CYS A 292 7.59 19.47 -14.57
C CYS A 292 9.02 19.03 -14.94
N GLY A 293 9.25 17.72 -15.06
CA GLY A 293 10.56 17.16 -15.45
C GLY A 293 11.63 17.25 -14.36
N GLN A 294 11.25 17.52 -13.12
CA GLN A 294 12.15 17.52 -11.97
C GLN A 294 12.38 16.09 -11.45
N PRO A 295 13.56 15.79 -10.87
CA PRO A 295 13.86 14.46 -10.38
C PRO A 295 12.97 14.09 -9.19
N ALA A 296 12.65 12.79 -9.11
CA ALA A 296 11.97 12.18 -7.97
C ALA A 296 12.71 12.45 -6.66
N VAL A 297 11.96 12.71 -5.59
CA VAL A 297 12.47 12.84 -4.23
C VAL A 297 12.39 11.48 -3.56
N MET A 298 13.54 10.89 -3.28
CA MET A 298 13.60 9.66 -2.50
C MET A 298 13.44 9.99 -1.01
N PRO A 299 12.47 9.38 -0.31
CA PRO A 299 12.42 9.44 1.14
C PRO A 299 13.76 9.00 1.75
N SER A 300 14.33 9.81 2.63
CA SER A 300 15.53 9.43 3.38
C SER A 300 15.20 8.21 4.24
N THR A 301 15.84 7.07 3.98
CA THR A 301 15.86 5.96 4.93
C THR A 301 16.74 6.42 6.09
N LEU A 302 16.12 6.83 7.19
CA LEU A 302 16.85 6.84 8.45
C LEU A 302 17.20 5.38 8.72
N ASP A 303 18.50 5.09 8.76
CA ASP A 303 19.03 3.74 8.94
C ASP A 303 18.53 3.17 10.27
N ASP A 304 17.47 2.37 10.21
CA ASP A 304 17.05 1.48 11.29
C ASP A 304 17.03 0.05 10.72
N ASP A 305 18.15 -0.64 10.89
CA ASP A 305 18.34 -2.08 10.69
C ASP A 305 17.56 -2.92 11.73
N GLU A 306 16.27 -2.62 11.94
CA GLU A 306 15.40 -3.49 12.72
C GLU A 306 14.48 -4.27 11.77
N PRO A 307 14.63 -5.60 11.68
CA PRO A 307 13.67 -6.43 11.00
C PRO A 307 12.29 -6.19 11.62
N LEU A 308 11.29 -5.89 10.79
CA LEU A 308 9.90 -5.86 11.26
C LEU A 308 9.63 -7.18 12.00
N PRO A 309 9.12 -7.16 13.24
CA PRO A 309 8.70 -8.39 13.89
C PRO A 309 7.64 -9.04 13.00
N ILE A 310 7.94 -10.26 12.56
CA ILE A 310 6.98 -11.11 11.87
C ILE A 310 5.82 -11.28 12.84
N ALA A 311 4.66 -10.73 12.49
CA ALA A 311 3.47 -10.87 13.30
C ALA A 311 3.00 -12.34 13.21
N GLY A 312 3.43 -13.15 14.17
CA GLY A 312 2.93 -14.51 14.38
C GLY A 312 3.97 -15.60 14.17
N THR A 313 4.96 -15.68 15.05
CA THR A 313 5.37 -17.00 15.54
C THR A 313 4.36 -17.40 16.62
N PRO A 314 3.56 -18.47 16.44
CA PRO A 314 3.00 -19.16 17.58
C PRO A 314 4.15 -19.94 18.21
N ASP A 315 4.79 -19.35 19.22
CA ASP A 315 5.42 -20.16 20.26
C ASP A 315 4.35 -21.10 20.82
N THR A 316 4.75 -22.36 21.02
CA THR A 316 3.99 -23.45 21.66
C THR A 316 2.84 -24.10 20.87
N ILE A 317 3.20 -25.02 19.97
CA ILE A 317 2.54 -26.33 19.94
C ILE A 317 3.55 -27.32 20.51
N ALA A 318 3.39 -27.65 21.79
CA ALA A 318 3.98 -28.84 22.35
C ALA A 318 3.43 -30.05 21.57
N SER A 319 4.31 -30.79 20.90
CA SER A 319 4.06 -32.19 20.56
C SER A 319 4.74 -33.05 21.63
N PRO A 320 4.05 -34.05 22.22
CA PRO A 320 4.72 -35.09 22.97
C PRO A 320 5.44 -36.02 21.98
N ASP A 321 6.67 -36.36 22.34
CA ASP A 321 7.42 -37.56 21.97
C ASP A 321 7.72 -37.83 20.48
N GLY A 322 8.92 -37.38 20.09
CA GLY A 322 10.03 -38.24 19.67
C GLY A 322 9.85 -39.18 18.49
N ILE A 323 10.45 -38.82 17.35
CA ILE A 323 11.42 -39.64 16.58
C ILE A 323 12.21 -38.64 15.71
N GLY A 324 13.52 -38.59 15.93
CA GLY A 324 14.41 -37.70 15.20
C GLY A 324 14.62 -38.13 13.74
N THR A 325 15.05 -37.20 12.90
CA THR A 325 16.05 -37.45 11.84
C THR A 325 16.49 -36.15 11.16
N MET A 326 17.81 -35.98 11.19
CA MET A 326 18.71 -35.45 10.16
C MET A 326 18.60 -33.97 9.74
N ASP A 327 19.61 -33.25 10.23
CA ASP A 327 20.14 -31.98 9.76
C ASP A 327 20.29 -31.94 8.22
N GLY A 328 19.82 -30.85 7.63
CA GLY A 328 19.89 -30.59 6.19
C GLY A 328 19.97 -29.09 5.93
N SER A 329 20.85 -28.38 6.64
CA SER A 329 21.22 -27.01 6.30
C SER A 329 22.22 -27.03 5.15
N MET A 330 21.75 -26.83 3.92
CA MET A 330 22.60 -26.40 2.82
C MET A 330 22.08 -25.09 2.26
N SER A 331 22.80 -24.02 2.58
CA SER A 331 22.70 -22.73 1.91
C SER A 331 23.25 -22.87 0.48
N PRO A 332 22.62 -22.29 -0.56
CA PRO A 332 23.32 -22.02 -1.80
C PRO A 332 24.12 -20.73 -1.64
N ARG A 333 25.44 -20.86 -1.66
CA ARG A 333 26.33 -19.80 -2.16
C ARG A 333 26.29 -19.87 -3.68
N SER A 334 25.79 -18.82 -4.33
CA SER A 334 26.23 -18.45 -5.67
C SER A 334 25.86 -16.99 -5.93
N ASP A 335 26.91 -16.18 -6.11
CA ASP A 335 26.86 -14.83 -6.64
C ASP A 335 26.18 -14.84 -8.01
N SER A 336 24.97 -14.31 -8.06
CA SER A 336 24.42 -13.72 -9.27
C SER A 336 23.58 -12.53 -8.82
N GLN A 337 24.17 -11.34 -8.86
CA GLN A 337 23.47 -10.08 -8.66
C GLN A 337 22.26 -10.03 -9.60
N PRO A 338 21.03 -9.85 -9.09
CA PRO A 338 19.92 -9.48 -9.96
C PRO A 338 20.21 -8.07 -10.52
N PRO A 339 19.85 -7.76 -11.77
CA PRO A 339 20.16 -6.47 -12.35
C PRO A 339 19.52 -5.37 -11.52
N SER A 340 20.28 -4.31 -11.30
CA SER A 340 19.86 -3.06 -10.68
C SER A 340 18.75 -2.40 -11.52
N SER A 341 17.51 -2.82 -11.34
CA SER A 341 16.33 -2.10 -11.84
C SER A 341 15.65 -1.41 -10.67
N SER A 342 15.84 -0.10 -10.59
CA SER A 342 15.04 0.82 -9.81
C SER A 342 13.58 0.77 -10.29
N ASN A 343 12.78 -0.16 -9.76
CA ASN A 343 11.36 -0.25 -10.08
C ASN A 343 10.51 -0.12 -8.81
N SER A 344 10.02 1.09 -8.56
CA SER A 344 8.77 1.28 -7.85
C SER A 344 7.64 0.81 -8.77
N CYS A 345 6.76 -0.05 -8.28
CA CYS A 345 5.70 -0.71 -9.06
C CYS A 345 4.60 0.25 -9.61
N ILE A 346 4.83 1.57 -9.70
CA ILE A 346 3.83 2.53 -10.20
C ILE A 346 4.43 3.56 -11.19
N MET A 347 5.72 3.46 -11.52
CA MET A 347 6.41 4.45 -12.38
C MET A 347 6.91 3.83 -13.68
N ASP A 348 6.01 3.38 -14.56
CA ASP A 348 6.36 3.25 -15.98
C ASP A 348 5.26 3.85 -16.85
N SER A 349 5.23 5.17 -16.88
CA SER A 349 4.63 5.92 -17.97
C SER A 349 5.45 7.18 -18.18
N ARG A 350 6.52 7.05 -18.96
CA ARG A 350 7.18 8.19 -19.60
C ARG A 350 6.08 9.04 -20.24
N LEU A 351 6.17 10.36 -20.06
CA LEU A 351 5.29 11.35 -20.68
C LEU A 351 4.98 10.93 -22.13
N GLN A 352 3.71 10.90 -22.49
CA GLN A 352 3.29 10.60 -23.86
C GLN A 352 4.06 11.51 -24.82
N LEU A 353 4.69 10.90 -25.83
CA LEU A 353 5.51 11.56 -26.84
C LEU A 353 4.71 12.72 -27.46
N GLY A 354 5.01 13.97 -27.10
CA GLY A 354 4.41 15.17 -27.73
C GLY A 354 3.84 16.25 -26.80
N GLU A 355 3.62 15.99 -25.50
CA GLU A 355 3.18 17.05 -24.57
C GLU A 355 4.38 17.78 -23.96
N LYS A 356 4.36 19.12 -24.00
CA LYS A 356 5.38 19.95 -23.35
C LYS A 356 5.24 19.80 -21.82
N PRO A 357 6.32 19.52 -21.08
CA PRO A 357 6.27 19.46 -19.62
C PRO A 357 5.84 20.81 -19.06
N TYR A 358 5.18 20.79 -17.90
CA TYR A 358 4.88 22.00 -17.15
C TYR A 358 6.17 22.65 -16.71
N LYS A 359 6.17 23.96 -16.54
CA LYS A 359 7.26 24.64 -15.84
C LYS A 359 7.09 24.51 -14.32
N PRO A 360 8.17 24.50 -13.53
CA PRO A 360 8.06 24.48 -12.07
C PRO A 360 7.20 25.62 -11.51
N ASP A 361 7.24 26.82 -12.09
CA ASP A 361 6.40 27.97 -11.69
C ASP A 361 4.90 27.70 -11.87
N GLU A 362 4.49 26.85 -12.81
CA GLU A 362 3.09 26.43 -12.96
C GLU A 362 2.63 25.55 -11.79
N ILE A 363 3.52 24.69 -11.29
CA ILE A 363 3.26 23.87 -10.09
C ILE A 363 3.15 24.76 -8.86
N VAL A 364 4.07 25.72 -8.72
CA VAL A 364 4.09 26.68 -7.62
C VAL A 364 2.81 27.52 -7.61
N ARG A 365 2.37 28.04 -8.76
CA ARG A 365 1.08 28.73 -8.88
C ARG A 365 -0.10 27.84 -8.52
N ALA A 366 -0.09 26.56 -8.87
CA ALA A 366 -1.12 25.61 -8.47
C ALA A 366 -1.09 25.26 -6.98
N LEU A 367 0.07 25.31 -6.31
CA LEU A 367 0.20 25.17 -4.85
C LEU A 367 -0.33 26.40 -4.11
N LEU A 368 -0.23 27.58 -4.73
CA LEU A 368 -0.70 28.85 -4.17
C LEU A 368 -2.16 29.18 -4.50
N SER A 369 -2.82 28.38 -5.34
CA SER A 369 -4.20 28.64 -5.73
C SER A 369 -5.19 28.50 -4.57
N ASP A 370 -6.32 29.17 -4.67
CA ASP A 370 -7.42 29.01 -3.71
C ASP A 370 -8.12 27.65 -3.90
N HIS A 371 -7.67 26.63 -3.16
CA HIS A 371 -8.26 25.29 -3.15
C HIS A 371 -9.63 25.24 -2.44
N ILE A 372 -10.10 26.34 -1.86
CA ILE A 372 -11.40 26.42 -1.18
C ILE A 372 -12.47 26.87 -2.17
N ASN A 373 -12.23 28.01 -2.83
CA ASN A 373 -13.18 28.63 -3.74
C ASN A 373 -12.97 28.17 -5.19
N MET A 374 -12.76 26.86 -5.35
CA MET A 374 -12.66 26.24 -6.66
C MET A 374 -14.03 26.26 -7.36
N SER A 375 -14.02 26.17 -8.69
CA SER A 375 -15.25 25.96 -9.45
C SER A 375 -16.01 24.72 -8.96
N GLU A 376 -17.34 24.77 -9.01
CA GLU A 376 -18.18 23.67 -8.52
C GLU A 376 -17.85 22.33 -9.19
N GLY A 377 -17.52 22.37 -10.50
CA GLY A 377 -17.10 21.19 -11.27
C GLY A 377 -15.83 20.54 -10.70
N LEU A 378 -14.80 21.35 -10.42
CA LEU A 378 -13.55 20.87 -9.85
C LEU A 378 -13.73 20.34 -8.42
N ALA A 379 -14.50 21.05 -7.59
CA ALA A 379 -14.82 20.61 -6.23
C ALA A 379 -15.58 19.26 -6.22
N ARG A 380 -16.52 19.07 -7.14
CA ARG A 380 -17.25 17.80 -7.32
C ARG A 380 -16.32 16.68 -7.78
N TYR A 381 -15.44 16.97 -8.74
CA TYR A 381 -14.47 16.01 -9.24
C TYR A 381 -13.50 15.55 -8.14
N VAL A 382 -12.90 16.46 -7.38
CA VAL A 382 -12.01 16.13 -6.26
C VAL A 382 -12.73 15.32 -5.18
N ARG A 383 -13.99 15.67 -4.85
CA ARG A 383 -14.79 14.90 -3.90
C ARG A 383 -14.97 13.46 -4.35
N GLN A 384 -15.32 13.26 -5.62
CA GLN A 384 -15.44 11.92 -6.21
C GLN A 384 -14.10 11.19 -6.19
N TYR A 385 -13.00 11.88 -6.56
CA TYR A 385 -11.66 11.30 -6.57
C TYR A 385 -11.27 10.73 -5.19
N ARG A 386 -11.51 11.47 -4.11
CA ARG A 386 -11.21 11.02 -2.75
C ARG A 386 -12.03 9.78 -2.35
N LEU A 387 -13.30 9.72 -2.74
CA LEU A 387 -14.13 8.53 -2.53
C LEU A 387 -13.57 7.32 -3.28
N GLU A 388 -13.12 7.52 -4.52
CA GLU A 388 -12.51 6.45 -5.31
C GLU A 388 -11.19 5.96 -4.74
N LEU A 389 -10.33 6.87 -4.25
CA LEU A 389 -9.10 6.49 -3.56
C LEU A 389 -9.39 5.61 -2.34
N ASN A 390 -10.45 5.92 -1.57
CA ASN A 390 -10.87 5.09 -0.45
C ASN A 390 -11.43 3.70 -0.87
N HIS A 391 -12.13 3.62 -2.00
CA HIS A 391 -13.03 2.48 -2.29
C HIS A 391 -12.78 1.71 -3.59
N LYS A 392 -11.87 2.15 -4.48
CA LYS A 392 -11.60 1.50 -5.78
C LYS A 392 -10.20 0.89 -5.90
N GLY A 393 -9.37 1.00 -4.85
CA GLY A 393 -8.10 0.29 -4.76
C GLY A 393 -7.11 0.66 -5.88
N LEU A 394 -6.47 -0.36 -6.46
CA LEU A 394 -5.41 -0.22 -7.47
C LEU A 394 -5.80 0.69 -8.63
N GLY A 395 -7.03 0.62 -9.13
CA GLY A 395 -7.49 1.45 -10.24
C GLY A 395 -7.45 2.95 -9.93
N ALA A 396 -7.81 3.35 -8.70
CA ALA A 396 -7.76 4.76 -8.30
C ALA A 396 -6.32 5.26 -8.11
N TRP A 397 -5.42 4.41 -7.60
CA TRP A 397 -4.00 4.72 -7.47
C TRP A 397 -3.32 4.85 -8.84
N LEU A 398 -3.61 3.95 -9.79
CA LEU A 398 -3.13 4.04 -11.17
C LEU A 398 -3.63 5.30 -11.87
N ARG A 399 -4.88 5.70 -11.61
CA ARG A 399 -5.42 6.97 -12.11
C ARG A 399 -4.66 8.16 -11.52
N LEU A 400 -4.36 8.15 -10.22
CA LEU A 400 -3.60 9.22 -9.56
C LEU A 400 -2.18 9.35 -10.12
N ALA A 401 -1.51 8.23 -10.35
CA ALA A 401 -0.19 8.20 -10.98
C ALA A 401 -0.17 8.78 -12.41
N LYS A 402 -1.34 8.87 -13.06
CA LYS A 402 -1.51 9.41 -14.42
C LYS A 402 -2.24 10.76 -14.46
N GLU A 403 -2.68 11.29 -13.32
CA GLU A 403 -3.41 12.57 -13.26
C GLU A 403 -2.49 13.71 -13.73
N LYS A 404 -2.99 14.59 -14.59
CA LYS A 404 -2.22 15.70 -15.18
C LYS A 404 -2.68 17.05 -14.65
N ASN A 405 -3.90 17.14 -14.10
CA ASN A 405 -4.44 18.38 -13.62
C ASN A 405 -3.76 18.81 -12.32
N LEU A 406 -2.94 19.86 -12.39
CA LEU A 406 -2.18 20.38 -11.25
C LEU A 406 -3.09 20.76 -10.08
N TYR A 407 -4.24 21.39 -10.36
CA TYR A 407 -5.18 21.82 -9.33
C TYR A 407 -5.88 20.63 -8.65
N VAL A 408 -6.08 19.52 -9.35
CA VAL A 408 -6.57 18.29 -8.70
C VAL A 408 -5.52 17.75 -7.74
N LEU A 409 -4.27 17.65 -8.19
CA LEU A 409 -3.16 17.13 -7.40
C LEU A 409 -2.88 18.00 -6.16
N THR A 410 -2.77 19.31 -6.32
CA THR A 410 -2.50 20.24 -5.20
C THR A 410 -3.67 20.34 -4.24
N THR A 411 -4.92 20.29 -4.72
CA THR A 411 -6.07 20.17 -3.82
C THR A 411 -6.05 18.85 -3.05
N LEU A 412 -5.74 17.73 -3.68
CA LEU A 412 -5.63 16.43 -2.98
C LEU A 412 -4.53 16.44 -1.92
N LEU A 413 -3.39 17.11 -2.18
CA LEU A 413 -2.28 17.28 -1.25
C LEU A 413 -2.71 18.06 -0.01
N TYR A 414 -3.20 19.28 -0.20
CA TYR A 414 -3.61 20.15 0.90
C TYR A 414 -4.83 19.62 1.63
N TYR A 415 -5.79 19.04 0.91
CA TYR A 415 -6.94 18.42 1.54
C TYR A 415 -6.48 17.31 2.50
N TRP A 416 -5.46 16.52 2.18
CA TRP A 416 -5.00 15.50 3.13
C TRP A 416 -4.42 16.12 4.42
N LEU A 417 -3.55 17.13 4.30
CA LEU A 417 -2.90 17.81 5.43
C LEU A 417 -3.90 18.57 6.33
N GLU A 418 -4.81 19.31 5.72
CA GLU A 418 -5.74 20.20 6.40
C GLU A 418 -6.88 19.46 7.10
N HIS A 419 -7.18 18.23 6.65
CA HIS A 419 -8.27 17.41 7.16
C HIS A 419 -7.83 16.39 8.20
N LEU A 420 -6.56 16.43 8.61
CA LEU A 420 -6.14 15.73 9.81
C LEU A 420 -6.95 16.24 11.01
N ARG A 421 -7.32 15.33 11.92
CA ARG A 421 -8.03 15.69 13.15
C ARG A 421 -7.19 16.58 14.06
N VAL A 422 -5.88 16.35 14.07
CA VAL A 422 -4.89 17.14 14.78
C VAL A 422 -3.87 17.59 13.76
N ALA A 423 -3.52 18.87 13.80
CA ALA A 423 -2.48 19.46 12.97
C ALA A 423 -1.14 18.72 13.18
N LEU A 424 -0.29 18.68 12.16
CA LEU A 424 1.06 18.12 12.33
C LEU A 424 1.85 18.91 13.38
N PHE A 425 1.67 20.23 13.41
CA PHE A 425 2.35 21.12 14.34
C PHE A 425 1.31 21.68 15.32
N GLY A 426 1.10 20.94 16.41
CA GLY A 426 0.29 21.36 17.54
C GLY A 426 1.06 22.31 18.48
N SER A 427 0.55 22.48 19.70
CA SER A 427 1.18 23.37 20.69
C SER A 427 2.58 22.88 21.12
N GLU A 428 2.77 21.57 21.20
CA GLU A 428 4.05 20.96 21.61
C GLU A 428 5.11 21.13 20.51
N GLU A 429 4.79 20.76 19.28
CA GLU A 429 5.71 20.90 18.15
C GLU A 429 6.09 22.36 17.90
N LEU A 430 5.12 23.28 18.01
CA LEU A 430 5.39 24.72 17.91
C LEU A 430 6.29 25.23 19.04
N THR A 431 6.19 24.66 20.24
CA THR A 431 7.10 24.99 21.34
C THR A 431 8.53 24.55 21.00
N THR A 432 8.70 23.32 20.48
CA THR A 432 10.00 22.82 20.00
C THR A 432 10.59 23.71 18.92
N VAL A 433 9.77 24.17 17.96
CA VAL A 433 10.18 25.13 16.92
C VAL A 433 10.67 26.43 17.55
N VAL A 434 9.91 27.04 18.46
CA VAL A 434 10.29 28.31 19.09
C VAL A 434 11.61 28.19 19.87
N LEU A 435 11.83 27.08 20.57
CA LEU A 435 13.02 26.84 21.38
C LEU A 435 14.28 26.56 20.55
N HIS A 436 14.14 26.04 19.32
CA HIS A 436 15.27 25.52 18.55
C HIS A 436 15.43 26.10 17.14
N ALA A 437 14.63 27.11 16.77
CA ALA A 437 14.62 27.68 15.42
C ALA A 437 15.97 28.17 14.85
N ALA A 438 16.97 28.41 15.71
CA ALA A 438 18.31 28.77 15.27
C ALA A 438 19.01 27.65 14.47
N ASP A 439 18.63 26.39 14.68
CA ASP A 439 19.13 25.24 13.92
C ASP A 439 17.94 24.41 13.42
N ALA A 440 17.69 24.53 12.12
CA ALA A 440 16.58 23.87 11.46
C ALA A 440 16.70 22.34 11.49
N ARG A 441 17.92 21.80 11.34
CA ARG A 441 18.18 20.34 11.35
C ARG A 441 18.07 19.78 12.76
N ALA A 442 18.54 20.50 13.78
CA ALA A 442 18.36 20.10 15.17
C ALA A 442 16.88 20.19 15.60
N THR A 443 16.15 21.20 15.13
CA THR A 443 14.70 21.31 15.38
C THR A 443 13.97 20.09 14.82
N LEU A 444 14.23 19.75 13.56
CA LEU A 444 13.60 18.62 12.87
C LEU A 444 13.86 17.28 13.58
N ARG A 445 15.07 17.08 14.13
CA ARG A 445 15.44 15.89 14.92
C ARG A 445 14.74 15.79 16.28
N LYS A 446 14.21 16.89 16.81
CA LYS A 446 13.48 16.92 18.10
C LYS A 446 11.98 16.73 17.96
N LEU A 447 11.45 16.76 16.73
CA LEU A 447 10.06 16.45 16.46
C LEU A 447 9.85 14.92 16.45
N PRO A 448 8.61 14.45 16.69
CA PRO A 448 8.26 13.06 16.47
C PRO A 448 8.68 12.58 15.08
N LEU A 449 9.21 11.37 14.99
CA LEU A 449 9.84 10.82 13.78
C LEU A 449 8.91 10.89 12.56
N GLU A 450 7.62 10.56 12.73
CA GLU A 450 6.62 10.61 11.66
C GLU A 450 6.39 12.03 11.14
N ILE A 451 6.36 13.01 12.05
CA ILE A 451 6.17 14.42 11.70
C ILE A 451 7.41 14.94 10.99
N SER A 452 8.58 14.64 11.55
CA SER A 452 9.90 14.98 11.01
C SER A 452 10.07 14.48 9.58
N ALA A 453 9.88 13.17 9.35
CA ALA A 453 10.00 12.56 8.03
C ALA A 453 8.97 13.10 7.03
N THR A 454 7.73 13.35 7.46
CA THR A 454 6.68 13.89 6.57
C THR A 454 6.99 15.33 6.15
N VAL A 455 7.41 16.18 7.09
CA VAL A 455 7.73 17.59 6.82
C VAL A 455 9.00 17.71 5.99
N ASP A 456 10.03 16.95 6.31
CA ASP A 456 11.29 16.92 5.55
C ASP A 456 11.04 16.53 4.08
N TYR A 457 10.25 15.47 3.86
CA TYR A 457 9.90 15.02 2.52
C TYR A 457 9.17 16.10 1.70
N ILE A 458 8.18 16.79 2.30
CA ILE A 458 7.44 17.85 1.60
C ILE A 458 8.35 19.06 1.31
N LEU A 459 9.25 19.39 2.22
CA LEU A 459 10.19 20.50 2.02
C LEU A 459 11.25 20.18 0.96
N HIS A 460 11.71 18.93 0.86
CA HIS A 460 12.55 18.47 -0.23
C HIS A 460 11.79 18.55 -1.58
N PHE A 461 10.52 18.13 -1.62
CA PHE A 461 9.67 18.33 -2.79
C PHE A 461 9.58 19.80 -3.20
N ILE A 462 9.30 20.71 -2.26
CA ILE A 462 9.21 22.15 -2.54
C ILE A 462 10.57 22.69 -3.03
N ALA A 463 11.67 22.24 -2.43
CA ALA A 463 13.01 22.68 -2.82
C ALA A 463 13.40 22.26 -4.25
N ASN A 464 12.92 21.09 -4.71
CA ASN A 464 13.12 20.60 -6.07
C ASN A 464 12.25 21.33 -7.11
N LEU A 465 11.26 22.14 -6.70
CA LEU A 465 10.56 23.02 -7.62
C LEU A 465 11.35 24.28 -7.97
N GLU A 466 12.44 24.57 -7.25
CA GLU A 466 13.27 25.76 -7.45
C GLU A 466 12.46 27.08 -7.51
N PRO A 467 11.54 27.33 -6.56
CA PRO A 467 10.73 28.55 -6.58
C PRO A 467 11.59 29.80 -6.40
N GLU A 468 11.19 30.89 -7.06
CA GLU A 468 11.77 32.22 -6.83
C GLU A 468 11.57 32.68 -5.37
N PRO A 469 12.40 33.58 -4.82
CA PRO A 469 12.36 33.91 -3.38
C PRO A 469 11.00 34.32 -2.83
N THR A 470 10.25 35.13 -3.58
CA THR A 470 8.90 35.58 -3.19
C THR A 470 7.88 34.44 -3.26
N GLU A 471 8.01 33.55 -4.23
CA GLU A 471 7.17 32.37 -4.39
C GLU A 471 7.47 31.33 -3.31
N LEU A 472 8.75 31.11 -2.99
CA LEU A 472 9.19 30.24 -1.91
C LEU A 472 8.57 30.70 -0.58
N GLU A 473 8.59 32.00 -0.30
CA GLU A 473 7.94 32.53 0.90
C GLU A 473 6.45 32.23 0.95
N ALA A 474 5.75 32.46 -0.16
CA ALA A 474 4.32 32.23 -0.25
C ALA A 474 3.99 30.74 -0.06
N VAL A 475 4.75 29.84 -0.71
CA VAL A 475 4.53 28.39 -0.62
C VAL A 475 4.81 27.88 0.79
N LEU A 476 5.89 28.35 1.42
CA LEU A 476 6.22 27.97 2.79
C LEU A 476 5.20 28.50 3.79
N LYS A 477 4.66 29.72 3.62
CA LYS A 477 3.56 30.24 4.44
C LYS A 477 2.28 29.42 4.26
N ARG A 478 1.94 29.06 3.03
CA ARG A 478 0.79 28.20 2.71
C ARG A 478 0.94 26.81 3.34
N PHE A 479 2.14 26.24 3.29
CA PHE A 479 2.47 24.98 3.95
C PHE A 479 2.41 25.09 5.48
N ALA A 480 3.00 26.14 6.06
CA ALA A 480 2.95 26.44 7.49
C ALA A 480 1.52 26.48 8.03
N ALA A 481 0.61 27.12 7.30
CA ALA A 481 -0.79 27.14 7.66
C ALA A 481 -1.47 25.76 7.57
N ALA A 482 -1.15 24.97 6.54
CA ALA A 482 -1.68 23.61 6.39
C ALA A 482 -1.22 22.67 7.52
N ILE A 483 0.05 22.76 7.95
CA ILE A 483 0.59 21.88 9.00
C ILE A 483 0.22 22.33 10.42
N THR A 484 -0.16 23.61 10.62
CA THR A 484 -0.58 24.14 11.93
C THR A 484 -2.08 24.28 12.11
N HIS A 485 -2.86 24.19 11.01
CA HIS A 485 -4.29 24.54 10.96
C HIS A 485 -4.58 25.96 11.50
N ARG A 486 -3.63 26.90 11.37
CA ARG A 486 -3.76 28.31 11.81
C ARG A 486 -3.83 29.24 10.61
N ILE A 487 -4.40 30.43 10.83
CA ILE A 487 -4.34 31.50 9.84
C ILE A 487 -2.91 32.06 9.83
N VAL A 488 -2.27 32.03 8.66
CA VAL A 488 -0.96 32.65 8.40
C VAL A 488 -1.17 33.82 7.46
N PRO A 489 -0.77 35.05 7.83
CA PRO A 489 -0.83 36.21 6.94
C PRO A 489 0.01 35.96 5.68
N THR A 490 -0.62 35.98 4.52
CA THR A 490 0.01 35.81 3.21
C THR A 490 -0.05 37.13 2.43
N VAL A 491 0.71 37.24 1.34
CA VAL A 491 0.83 38.46 0.50
C VAL A 491 -0.48 38.77 -0.25
N THR A 492 -1.35 37.77 -0.39
CA THR A 492 -2.72 37.87 -0.89
C THR A 492 -3.62 37.21 0.14
N ASP A 493 -4.77 37.78 0.50
CA ASP A 493 -5.75 37.29 1.50
C ASP A 493 -6.23 35.84 1.30
N THR A 494 -5.32 34.87 1.38
CA THR A 494 -5.58 33.47 1.07
C THR A 494 -6.18 32.87 2.33
N VAL A 495 -7.51 32.82 2.36
CA VAL A 495 -8.27 32.14 3.41
C VAL A 495 -7.90 30.66 3.33
N ILE A 496 -7.53 30.04 4.45
CA ILE A 496 -7.16 28.62 4.52
C ILE A 496 -8.26 27.89 5.28
N TYR A 497 -8.77 26.80 4.69
CA TYR A 497 -9.77 25.98 5.34
C TYR A 497 -9.08 25.18 6.42
N GLN A 498 -9.49 25.41 7.66
CA GLN A 498 -9.23 24.45 8.71
C GLN A 498 -10.17 23.26 8.42
N GLY A 499 -9.67 22.04 8.22
CA GLY A 499 -10.46 20.91 7.72
C GLY A 499 -11.72 20.57 8.53
N PHE A 500 -12.55 19.64 8.03
CA PHE A 500 -13.84 19.16 8.59
C PHE A 500 -13.94 19.01 10.12
N HIS A 501 -12.83 18.91 10.86
CA HIS A 501 -12.79 18.91 12.33
C HIS A 501 -12.86 20.29 13.00
N THR A 502 -12.81 21.40 12.26
CA THR A 502 -13.04 22.76 12.78
C THR A 502 -14.45 23.27 12.56
N GLN A 503 -15.28 22.51 11.83
CA GLN A 503 -16.73 22.61 11.97
C GLN A 503 -17.15 21.96 13.31
N ILE A 504 -16.54 22.37 14.41
CA ILE A 504 -17.22 22.28 15.70
C ILE A 504 -18.29 23.36 15.64
N PRO A 505 -19.58 23.02 15.84
CA PRO A 505 -20.67 24.00 15.94
C PRO A 505 -20.53 24.97 17.13
N ASP A 506 -19.43 24.91 17.89
CA ASP A 506 -19.17 25.70 19.09
C ASP A 506 -17.95 26.63 18.92
N LYS A 507 -18.24 27.90 18.67
CA LYS A 507 -17.57 29.09 19.24
C LYS A 507 -16.03 29.11 19.32
N GLY A 508 -15.31 28.73 18.27
CA GLY A 508 -13.88 29.00 18.15
C GLY A 508 -13.53 29.66 16.82
N LYS A 509 -13.35 30.98 16.79
CA LYS A 509 -12.75 31.64 15.62
C LYS A 509 -11.37 31.01 15.34
N SER A 510 -11.08 30.70 14.08
CA SER A 510 -9.76 30.27 13.62
C SER A 510 -8.70 31.23 14.17
N ARG A 511 -7.72 30.72 14.93
CA ARG A 511 -6.71 31.57 15.56
C ARG A 511 -5.60 31.87 14.56
N LYS A 512 -5.27 33.15 14.41
CA LYS A 512 -4.05 33.60 13.74
C LYS A 512 -2.83 33.04 14.49
N LEU A 513 -1.82 32.56 13.76
CA LEU A 513 -0.55 32.18 14.35
C LEU A 513 0.16 33.45 14.85
N ASN A 514 0.73 33.41 16.07
CA ASN A 514 1.47 34.55 16.62
C ASN A 514 2.65 34.89 15.69
N ASP A 515 2.88 36.18 15.42
CA ASP A 515 3.87 36.62 14.44
C ASP A 515 5.31 36.17 14.82
N GLY A 516 5.65 36.17 16.11
CA GLY A 516 6.93 35.64 16.60
C GLY A 516 7.07 34.13 16.41
N THR A 517 6.01 33.36 16.68
CA THR A 517 5.99 31.91 16.42
C THR A 517 6.08 31.62 14.92
N LEU A 518 5.35 32.39 14.09
CA LEU A 518 5.40 32.28 12.63
C LEU A 518 6.81 32.56 12.12
N ASN A 519 7.47 33.60 12.60
CA ASN A 519 8.84 33.93 12.19
C ASN A 519 9.80 32.78 12.47
N LYS A 520 9.75 32.22 13.69
CA LYS A 520 10.57 31.06 14.09
C LYS A 520 10.27 29.82 13.26
N LEU A 521 8.99 29.54 12.99
CA LEU A 521 8.58 28.44 12.11
C LEU A 521 9.12 28.62 10.70
N MET A 522 8.96 29.82 10.13
CA MET A 522 9.48 30.10 8.79
C MET A 522 11.00 29.97 8.74
N THR A 523 11.76 30.41 9.76
CA THR A 523 13.22 30.19 9.84
C THR A 523 13.57 28.71 9.71
N VAL A 524 12.83 27.83 10.41
CA VAL A 524 13.05 26.37 10.33
C VAL A 524 12.68 25.82 8.96
N LEU A 525 11.51 26.18 8.41
CA LEU A 525 11.06 25.70 7.10
C LEU A 525 12.01 26.11 5.97
N TYR A 526 12.46 27.37 5.97
CA TYR A 526 13.48 27.86 5.05
C TYR A 526 14.79 27.12 5.21
N GLY A 527 15.26 26.97 6.46
CA GLY A 527 16.52 26.29 6.75
C GLY A 527 16.53 24.86 6.21
N ILE A 528 15.43 24.11 6.37
CA ILE A 528 15.31 22.75 5.82
C ILE A 528 15.25 22.78 4.28
N ALA A 529 14.47 23.68 3.66
CA ALA A 529 14.40 23.78 2.20
C ALA A 529 15.78 24.07 1.59
N ILE A 530 16.55 24.98 2.19
CA ILE A 530 17.92 25.33 1.75
C ILE A 530 18.90 24.16 1.96
N LEU A 531 18.72 23.35 3.01
CA LEU A 531 19.52 22.14 3.22
C LEU A 531 19.33 21.12 2.09
N HIS A 532 18.14 21.05 1.49
CA HIS A 532 17.87 20.18 0.33
C HIS A 532 18.31 20.82 -1.00
N ASN A 533 18.22 22.13 -1.13
CA ASN A 533 18.70 22.85 -2.32
C ASN A 533 19.38 24.17 -1.93
N SER A 534 20.71 24.17 -1.92
CA SER A 534 21.52 25.34 -1.53
C SER A 534 21.46 26.50 -2.52
N ASN A 535 20.86 26.31 -3.71
CA ASN A 535 20.67 27.37 -4.69
C ASN A 535 19.45 28.26 -4.38
N LEU A 536 18.57 27.84 -3.45
CA LEU A 536 17.42 28.64 -3.04
C LEU A 536 17.88 29.91 -2.34
N GLN A 537 17.40 31.05 -2.83
CA GLN A 537 17.70 32.35 -2.25
C GLN A 537 16.61 32.77 -1.25
N LEU A 538 17.04 33.39 -0.16
CA LEU A 538 16.12 33.98 0.82
C LEU A 538 15.59 35.32 0.30
N PRO A 539 14.34 35.71 0.65
CA PRO A 539 13.86 37.07 0.44
C PRO A 539 14.80 38.10 1.10
N PRO A 540 14.97 39.30 0.52
CA PRO A 540 15.84 40.35 1.07
C PRO A 540 15.55 40.68 2.54
N GLU A 541 14.27 40.72 2.91
CA GLU A 541 13.79 40.99 4.28
C GLU A 541 14.29 39.97 5.33
N ARG A 542 14.68 38.76 4.90
CA ARG A 542 15.24 37.71 5.77
C ARG A 542 16.77 37.62 5.71
N MET A 543 17.42 38.25 4.73
CA MET A 543 18.88 38.28 4.66
C MET A 543 19.49 39.16 5.75
N GLU A 544 18.75 40.15 6.25
CA GLU A 544 19.18 41.07 7.32
C GLU A 544 19.12 40.45 8.74
N GLU A 545 18.41 39.33 8.93
CA GLU A 545 18.33 38.58 10.20
C GLU A 545 19.49 37.57 10.39
N LYS A 546 20.65 37.78 9.79
CA LYS A 546 21.85 36.96 10.09
C LYS A 546 22.23 37.10 11.56
N PRO A 547 22.66 36.01 12.23
CA PRO A 547 23.02 36.07 13.64
C PRO A 547 24.26 36.96 13.81
N ASN A 548 24.10 38.07 14.55
CA ASN A 548 25.21 38.75 15.19
C ASN A 548 25.88 37.75 16.14
N GLY A 549 26.99 37.17 15.70
CA GLY A 549 27.62 36.07 16.40
C GLY A 549 29.12 35.90 16.12
N GLU A 550 29.83 36.95 15.72
CA GLU A 550 31.29 37.00 15.87
C GLU A 550 31.70 38.41 16.31
N SER A 551 31.59 38.67 17.61
CA SER A 551 32.40 39.72 18.23
C SER A 551 33.82 39.18 18.38
N SER A 552 34.69 39.57 17.46
CA SER A 552 36.14 39.47 17.60
C SER A 552 36.59 40.24 18.85
N THR A 553 36.76 39.53 19.96
CA THR A 553 37.51 40.02 21.11
C THR A 553 38.99 39.92 20.79
N ASN A 554 39.57 41.05 20.38
CA ASN A 554 40.99 41.31 20.50
C ASN A 554 41.36 41.28 21.99
N VAL A 555 42.04 40.23 22.42
CA VAL A 555 42.74 40.20 23.72
C VAL A 555 44.15 40.71 23.44
N GLN A 556 44.39 41.97 23.83
CA GLN A 556 45.73 42.54 23.93
C GLN A 556 46.50 41.84 25.04
N GLU A 557 47.74 41.48 24.72
CA GLU A 557 48.77 40.99 25.60
C GLU A 557 49.03 41.95 26.78
N THR A 558 49.05 41.40 27.99
CA THR A 558 49.86 41.93 29.08
C THR A 558 50.77 40.82 29.58
N GLN A 559 52.02 40.89 29.11
CA GLN A 559 53.15 40.16 29.69
C GLN A 559 53.45 40.74 31.07
N THR A 560 53.39 39.90 32.10
CA THR A 560 54.17 40.06 33.31
C THR A 560 54.65 38.68 33.74
N ASN A 561 55.96 38.42 33.59
CA ASN A 561 56.78 37.85 34.65
C ASN A 561 58.26 37.86 34.26
N THR A 562 59.04 38.50 35.15
CA THR A 562 60.43 38.24 35.58
C THR A 562 61.53 38.04 34.55
#